data_AF-A0A6N8L3L0-F1
#
_entry.id   AF-A0A6N8L3L0-F1
#
_cell.length_a   1.000
_cell.length_b   1.000
_cell.length_c   1.000
_cell.angle_alpha   90.00
_cell.angle_beta   90.00
_cell.angle_gamma   90.00
#
_symmetry.space_group_name_H-M   'P 1'
#
loop_
_entity.id
_entity.type
_entity.pdbx_description
1 polymer ?
#
loop_
_entity_poly.entity_id
_entity_poly.type
_entity_poly.pdbx_seq_one_letter_code
_entity_poly.pdbx_strand_id
1 'polypeptide(L)'
;MKSIEELIEDYIDQVLTEEDQLIFDDLLERDPNFKRELELRLELHKLLARRLDPNNDELRFSIQEAENSYKKEGKKDTIILPLIKWFIPVIAAASLIFVGRFFYYTQFPSIELPEMTSETVRGNQNLTNDHYEKAVVYFNNKEYKNSSIHLKKLVDSIPTNVVYNYYYGLSLLGEQNYGEALGFLLVIGDGTSVFANEANYYAAAAYFKLEDMVNAQARINKIQETSKVYKKGQELLRKIE
;
A
#
# COMPACT_ATOMS: atom_id res chain seq x y z
N MET A 1 18.03 -20.22 22.46
CA MET A 1 17.95 -21.49 21.71
C MET A 1 18.13 -21.13 20.26
N LYS A 2 19.14 -21.70 19.60
CA LYS A 2 19.34 -21.53 18.16
C LYS A 2 18.13 -22.09 17.41
N SER A 3 17.82 -21.50 16.26
CA SER A 3 16.75 -22.03 15.39
C SER A 3 17.17 -23.37 14.80
N ILE A 4 16.18 -24.16 14.39
CA ILE A 4 16.40 -25.44 13.69
C ILE A 4 17.21 -25.21 12.40
N GLU A 5 16.93 -24.12 11.70
CA GLU A 5 17.63 -23.72 10.48
C GLU A 5 19.09 -23.33 10.74
N GLU A 6 19.37 -22.66 11.86
CA GLU A 6 20.73 -22.27 12.24
C GLU A 6 21.57 -23.49 12.59
N LEU A 7 20.99 -24.50 13.24
CA LEU A 7 21.68 -25.76 13.55
C LEU A 7 22.02 -26.55 12.28
N ILE A 8 21.16 -26.54 11.26
CA ILE A 8 21.41 -27.21 9.99
C ILE A 8 22.54 -26.51 9.21
N GLU A 9 22.53 -25.18 9.13
CA GLU A 9 23.61 -24.43 8.47
C GLU A 9 24.94 -24.60 9.20
N ASP A 10 24.95 -24.48 10.54
CA ASP A 10 26.16 -24.68 11.34
C ASP A 10 26.74 -26.11 11.19
N TYR A 11 25.88 -27.11 10.97
CA TYR A 11 26.30 -28.49 10.67
C TYR A 11 26.91 -28.61 9.27
N ILE A 12 26.30 -28.01 8.25
CA ILE A 12 26.80 -28.01 6.87
C ILE A 12 28.16 -27.32 6.79
N ASP A 13 28.31 -26.22 7.52
CA ASP A 13 29.54 -25.41 7.59
C ASP A 13 30.60 -26.00 8.55
N GLN A 14 30.29 -27.12 9.24
CA GLN A 14 31.16 -27.80 10.21
C GLN A 14 31.60 -26.94 11.41
N VAL A 15 30.75 -26.00 11.84
CA VAL A 15 31.00 -25.05 12.95
C VAL A 15 30.17 -25.35 14.21
N LEU A 16 29.54 -26.51 14.26
CA LEU A 16 28.66 -26.92 15.36
C LEU A 16 29.44 -27.11 16.69
N THR A 17 28.95 -26.50 17.76
CA THR A 17 29.56 -26.63 19.11
C THR A 17 29.18 -27.95 19.79
N GLU A 18 29.93 -28.40 20.81
CA GLU A 18 29.67 -29.67 21.52
C GLU A 18 28.27 -29.71 22.17
N GLU A 19 27.77 -28.56 22.66
CA GLU A 19 26.41 -28.44 23.22
C GLU A 19 25.33 -28.53 22.13
N ASP A 20 25.57 -27.89 20.98
CA ASP A 20 24.66 -27.91 19.83
C ASP A 20 24.63 -29.27 19.12
N GLN A 21 25.74 -30.04 19.16
CA GLN A 21 25.83 -31.40 18.61
C GLN A 21 24.87 -32.36 19.32
N LEU A 22 24.79 -32.29 20.65
CA LEU A 22 23.87 -33.14 21.42
C LEU A 22 22.39 -32.85 21.09
N ILE A 23 22.07 -31.57 20.84
CA ILE A 23 20.72 -31.14 20.44
C ILE A 23 20.44 -31.60 19.01
N PHE A 24 21.41 -31.47 18.11
CA PHE A 24 21.31 -31.91 16.74
C PHE A 24 21.09 -33.42 16.63
N ASP A 25 21.83 -34.22 17.39
CA ASP A 25 21.70 -35.68 17.40
C ASP A 25 20.33 -36.13 17.97
N ASP A 26 19.84 -35.49 19.05
CA ASP A 26 18.50 -35.77 19.59
C ASP A 26 17.40 -35.43 18.57
N LEU A 27 17.53 -34.29 17.86
CA LEU A 27 16.60 -33.88 16.81
C LEU A 27 16.66 -34.80 15.58
N LEU A 28 17.83 -35.31 15.23
CA LEU A 28 18.03 -36.25 14.12
C LEU A 28 17.37 -37.61 14.38
N GLU A 29 17.39 -38.09 15.62
CA GLU A 29 16.77 -39.36 16.00
C GLU A 29 15.25 -39.24 16.23
N ARG A 30 14.79 -38.12 16.81
CA ARG A 30 13.39 -37.96 17.25
C ARG A 30 12.47 -37.29 16.25
N ASP A 31 12.98 -36.44 15.36
CA ASP A 31 12.15 -35.68 14.43
C ASP A 31 12.39 -36.08 12.95
N PRO A 32 11.45 -36.84 12.35
CA PRO A 32 11.51 -37.20 10.93
C PRO A 32 11.46 -35.99 9.98
N ASN A 33 10.88 -34.86 10.41
CA ASN A 33 10.81 -33.64 9.59
C ASN A 33 12.16 -32.93 9.55
N PHE A 34 12.87 -32.88 10.67
CA PHE A 34 14.23 -32.35 10.74
C PHE A 34 15.19 -33.08 9.79
N LYS A 35 15.12 -34.41 9.80
CA LYS A 35 15.90 -35.24 8.87
C LYS A 35 15.63 -34.91 7.40
N ARG A 36 14.36 -34.72 7.02
CA ARG A 36 13.98 -34.39 5.65
C ARG A 36 14.50 -33.02 5.23
N GLU A 37 14.47 -32.05 6.14
CA GLU A 37 14.96 -30.70 5.86
C GLU A 37 16.49 -30.66 5.73
N LEU A 38 17.20 -31.39 6.60
CA LEU A 38 18.65 -31.58 6.48
C LEU A 38 19.04 -32.22 5.13
N GLU A 39 18.33 -33.29 4.73
CA GLU A 39 18.57 -33.95 3.43
C GLU A 39 18.37 -33.00 2.25
N LEU A 40 17.30 -32.19 2.27
CA LEU A 40 17.01 -31.20 1.24
C LEU A 40 18.11 -30.14 1.15
N ARG A 41 18.58 -29.61 2.29
CA ARG A 41 19.65 -28.60 2.31
C ARG A 41 20.98 -29.17 1.81
N LEU A 42 21.32 -30.40 2.20
CA LEU A 42 22.52 -31.09 1.70
C LEU A 42 22.46 -31.34 0.18
N GLU A 43 21.28 -31.66 -0.36
CA GLU A 43 21.10 -31.84 -1.80
C GLU A 43 21.30 -30.53 -2.57
N LEU A 44 20.70 -29.43 -2.09
CA LEU A 44 20.88 -28.10 -2.67
C LEU A 44 22.36 -27.68 -2.64
N HIS A 45 23.04 -27.88 -1.51
CA HIS A 45 24.45 -27.51 -1.37
C HIS A 45 25.34 -28.32 -2.33
N LYS A 46 25.05 -29.62 -2.52
CA LYS A 46 25.73 -30.47 -3.53
C LYS A 46 25.46 -30.02 -4.97
N LEU A 47 24.23 -29.63 -5.29
CA LEU A 47 23.89 -29.12 -6.62
C LEU A 47 24.61 -27.81 -6.93
N LEU A 48 24.71 -26.92 -5.95
CA LEU A 48 25.45 -25.66 -6.07
C LEU A 48 26.95 -25.91 -6.20
N ALA A 49 27.54 -26.77 -5.37
CA ALA A 49 28.95 -27.16 -5.48
C ALA A 49 29.29 -27.77 -6.85
N ARG A 50 28.38 -28.59 -7.42
CA ARG A 50 28.53 -29.15 -8.78
C ARG A 50 28.42 -28.09 -9.88
N ARG A 51 27.47 -27.15 -9.75
CA ARG A 51 27.25 -26.06 -10.72
C ARG A 51 28.41 -25.05 -10.72
N LEU A 52 29.00 -24.81 -9.55
CA LEU A 52 30.10 -23.87 -9.34
C LEU A 52 31.47 -24.55 -9.43
N ASP A 53 31.52 -25.83 -9.83
CA ASP A 53 32.77 -26.54 -10.07
C ASP A 53 33.60 -25.77 -11.12
N PRO A 54 34.83 -25.35 -10.78
CA PRO A 54 35.68 -24.55 -11.66
C PRO A 54 36.04 -25.23 -13.00
N ASN A 55 35.71 -26.52 -13.17
CA ASN A 55 35.87 -27.28 -14.42
C ASN A 55 34.64 -27.25 -15.34
N ASN A 56 33.55 -26.57 -15.00
CA ASN A 56 32.41 -26.39 -15.91
C ASN A 56 32.67 -25.26 -16.91
N ASP A 57 33.14 -25.62 -18.10
CA ASP A 57 33.43 -24.70 -19.21
C ASP A 57 32.22 -23.85 -19.63
N GLU A 58 30.98 -24.33 -19.43
CA GLU A 58 29.75 -23.59 -19.74
C GLU A 58 29.58 -22.31 -18.90
N LEU A 59 29.96 -22.35 -17.62
CA LEU A 59 29.86 -21.18 -16.73
C LEU A 59 30.95 -20.16 -17.07
N ARG A 60 32.15 -20.64 -17.42
CA ARG A 60 33.21 -19.77 -17.94
C ARG A 60 32.79 -19.11 -19.25
N PHE A 61 32.18 -19.86 -20.16
CA PHE A 61 31.76 -19.33 -21.45
C PHE A 61 30.67 -18.26 -21.29
N SER A 62 29.67 -18.49 -20.44
CA SER A 62 28.61 -17.51 -20.17
C SER A 62 29.10 -16.26 -19.45
N ILE A 63 30.03 -16.40 -18.49
CA ILE A 63 30.67 -15.25 -17.84
C ILE A 63 31.57 -14.49 -18.81
N GLN A 64 32.33 -15.19 -19.65
CA GLN A 64 33.24 -14.59 -20.62
C GLN A 64 32.48 -13.95 -21.79
N GLU A 65 31.31 -14.49 -22.16
CA GLU A 65 30.37 -13.90 -23.11
C GLU A 65 29.70 -12.66 -22.50
N ALA A 66 29.30 -12.70 -21.23
CA ALA A 66 28.81 -11.53 -20.51
C ALA A 66 29.89 -10.44 -20.37
N GLU A 67 31.14 -10.81 -20.08
CA GLU A 67 32.27 -9.89 -19.97
C GLU A 67 32.62 -9.27 -21.34
N ASN A 68 32.63 -10.07 -22.41
CA ASN A 68 32.88 -9.58 -23.77
C ASN A 68 31.74 -8.70 -24.29
N SER A 69 30.50 -8.98 -23.90
CA SER A 69 29.34 -8.12 -24.20
C SER A 69 29.47 -6.76 -23.50
N TYR A 70 29.95 -6.74 -22.25
CA TYR A 70 30.25 -5.51 -21.51
C TYR A 70 31.48 -4.75 -22.06
N LYS A 71 32.55 -5.45 -22.46
CA LYS A 71 33.77 -4.83 -23.03
C LYS A 71 33.58 -4.28 -24.45
N LYS A 72 32.67 -4.86 -25.26
CA LYS A 72 32.34 -4.33 -26.60
C LYS A 72 31.55 -3.02 -26.56
N GLU A 73 30.86 -2.72 -25.45
CA GLU A 73 30.21 -1.42 -25.24
C GLU A 73 31.16 -0.34 -24.71
N GLY A 74 32.36 -0.71 -24.21
CA GLY A 74 33.35 0.22 -23.65
C GLY A 74 34.42 0.74 -24.61
N LYS A 75 34.42 0.31 -25.88
CA LYS A 75 35.33 0.85 -26.93
C LYS A 75 34.57 1.07 -28.24
N LYS A 76 33.87 2.21 -28.32
CA LYS A 76 33.67 2.87 -29.61
C LYS A 76 34.19 4.30 -29.50
N ASP A 77 35.24 4.52 -30.27
CA ASP A 77 35.73 5.83 -30.65
C ASP A 77 34.57 6.76 -31.05
N THR A 78 34.57 7.94 -30.42
CA THR A 78 34.07 9.21 -30.93
C THR A 78 33.20 9.19 -32.19
N ILE A 79 31.88 9.00 -32.02
CA ILE A 79 30.86 9.75 -32.79
C ILE A 79 29.70 10.08 -31.84
N ILE A 80 29.86 11.19 -31.12
CA ILE A 80 28.78 11.83 -30.35
C ILE A 80 27.70 12.33 -31.31
N LEU A 81 26.57 11.63 -31.33
CA LEU A 81 25.34 12.11 -31.97
C LEU A 81 24.71 13.20 -31.07
N PRO A 82 24.37 14.40 -31.58
CA PRO A 82 23.96 15.54 -30.76
C PRO A 82 22.62 15.40 -30.01
N LEU A 83 21.89 14.28 -30.19
CA LEU A 83 20.57 14.06 -29.59
C LEU A 83 20.60 13.73 -28.08
N ILE A 84 21.69 13.16 -27.56
CA ILE A 84 21.76 12.73 -26.14
C ILE A 84 21.88 13.91 -25.16
N LYS A 85 22.44 15.04 -25.60
CA LYS A 85 22.52 16.25 -24.77
C LYS A 85 21.15 16.87 -24.44
N TRP A 86 20.10 16.56 -25.22
CA TRP A 86 18.76 17.09 -24.99
C TRP A 86 17.93 16.25 -24.00
N PHE A 87 18.35 15.02 -23.70
CA PHE A 87 17.67 14.15 -22.72
C PHE A 87 18.21 14.28 -21.28
N ILE A 88 19.41 14.83 -21.10
CA ILE A 88 19.98 15.13 -19.77
C ILE A 88 19.07 16.06 -18.93
N PRO A 89 18.50 17.17 -19.47
CA PRO A 89 17.57 17.99 -18.68
C PRO A 89 16.23 17.30 -18.42
N VAL A 90 15.78 16.37 -19.29
CA VAL A 90 14.52 15.64 -19.13
C VAL A 90 14.59 14.65 -17.97
N ILE A 91 15.71 13.93 -17.83
CA ILE A 91 15.92 12.98 -16.74
C ILE A 91 16.10 13.71 -15.40
N ALA A 92 16.79 14.86 -15.39
CA ALA A 92 16.93 15.71 -14.19
C ALA A 92 15.60 16.36 -13.76
N ALA A 93 14.74 16.74 -14.71
CA ALA A 93 13.41 17.25 -14.41
C ALA A 93 12.48 16.16 -13.85
N ALA A 94 12.55 14.93 -14.39
CA ALA A 94 11.74 13.81 -13.92
C ALA A 94 12.09 13.39 -12.48
N SER A 95 13.37 13.42 -12.09
CA SER A 95 13.80 13.13 -10.72
C SER A 95 13.38 14.22 -9.73
N LEU A 96 13.38 15.50 -10.13
CA LEU A 96 12.82 16.59 -9.31
C LEU A 96 11.30 16.46 -9.10
N ILE A 97 10.54 16.01 -10.12
CA ILE A 97 9.10 15.76 -9.98
C ILE A 97 8.84 14.60 -9.01
N PHE A 98 9.63 13.52 -9.06
CA PHE A 98 9.48 12.39 -8.14
C PHE A 98 9.81 12.77 -6.70
N VAL A 99 10.90 13.51 -6.47
CA VAL A 99 11.29 13.98 -5.14
C VAL A 99 10.29 15.02 -4.61
N GLY A 100 9.85 15.96 -5.45
CA GLY A 100 8.82 16.94 -5.09
C GLY A 100 7.49 16.27 -4.73
N ARG A 101 7.07 15.25 -5.51
CA ARG A 101 5.88 14.45 -5.22
C ARG A 101 6.02 13.66 -3.93
N PHE A 102 7.18 13.06 -3.66
CA PHE A 102 7.46 12.32 -2.42
C PHE A 102 7.44 13.22 -1.17
N PHE A 103 8.03 14.41 -1.23
CA PHE A 103 7.96 15.39 -0.14
C PHE A 103 6.55 15.98 0.03
N TYR A 104 5.80 16.17 -1.06
CA TYR A 104 4.40 16.60 -0.99
C TYR A 104 3.53 15.56 -0.27
N TYR A 105 3.66 14.27 -0.57
CA TYR A 105 2.86 13.23 0.10
C TYR A 105 3.14 13.07 1.60
N THR A 106 4.36 13.37 2.07
CA THR A 106 4.76 13.17 3.48
C THR A 106 4.41 14.35 4.40
N GLN A 107 4.12 15.54 3.87
CA GLN A 107 3.80 16.72 4.69
C GLN A 107 2.34 16.88 5.07
N PHE A 108 1.41 16.12 4.48
CA PHE A 108 -0.02 16.31 4.77
C PHE A 108 -0.54 15.29 5.78
N PRO A 109 -1.12 15.75 6.91
CA PRO A 109 -1.72 14.85 7.87
C PRO A 109 -2.80 14.02 7.18
N SER A 110 -2.78 12.73 7.46
CA SER A 110 -3.78 11.78 7.01
C SER A 110 -5.16 12.23 7.49
N ILE A 111 -6.10 12.38 6.56
CA ILE A 111 -7.51 12.61 6.88
C ILE A 111 -8.00 11.34 7.59
N GLU A 112 -8.28 11.44 8.88
CA GLU A 112 -8.86 10.34 9.65
C GLU A 112 -10.35 10.25 9.33
N LEU A 113 -10.75 9.12 8.73
CA LEU A 113 -12.14 8.81 8.44
C LEU A 113 -12.81 8.21 9.69
N PRO A 114 -14.13 8.44 9.89
CA PRO A 114 -14.86 7.92 11.05
C PRO A 114 -15.10 6.42 10.88
N GLU A 115 -15.33 5.70 11.96
CA GLU A 115 -15.74 4.30 11.85
C GLU A 115 -17.18 4.19 11.31
N MET A 116 -17.40 3.18 10.47
CA MET A 116 -18.72 2.82 9.97
C MET A 116 -19.43 1.93 10.98
N THR A 117 -20.67 2.26 11.32
CA THR A 117 -21.49 1.49 12.27
C THR A 117 -22.23 0.36 11.57
N SER A 118 -22.14 -0.86 12.11
CA SER A 118 -22.94 -2.02 11.68
C SER A 118 -24.43 -1.79 11.97
N GLU A 119 -25.28 -2.22 11.05
CA GLU A 119 -26.74 -2.20 11.17
C GLU A 119 -27.23 -3.64 11.32
N THR A 120 -26.77 -4.36 12.36
CA THR A 120 -27.29 -5.70 12.62
C THR A 120 -28.72 -5.62 13.16
N VAL A 121 -29.71 -5.46 12.27
CA VAL A 121 -31.13 -5.58 12.62
C VAL A 121 -31.43 -7.06 12.83
N ARG A 122 -31.76 -7.46 14.06
CA ARG A 122 -32.23 -8.81 14.39
C ARG A 122 -33.48 -9.12 13.53
N GLY A 123 -33.34 -9.95 12.50
CA GLY A 123 -34.47 -10.65 11.90
C GLY A 123 -34.66 -10.64 10.38
N ASN A 124 -33.81 -10.01 9.56
CA ASN A 124 -33.92 -10.13 8.10
C ASN A 124 -32.55 -10.15 7.42
N GLN A 125 -32.15 -11.32 6.90
CA GLN A 125 -30.96 -11.47 6.05
C GLN A 125 -31.36 -11.15 4.59
N ASN A 126 -31.54 -9.88 4.27
CA ASN A 126 -31.71 -9.44 2.89
C ASN A 126 -30.35 -9.15 2.25
N LEU A 127 -30.23 -9.29 0.92
CA LEU A 127 -28.98 -9.01 0.16
C LEU A 127 -28.41 -7.60 0.42
N THR A 128 -29.28 -6.61 0.68
CA THR A 128 -28.89 -5.25 1.08
C THR A 128 -28.12 -5.24 2.41
N ASN A 129 -28.54 -6.07 3.38
CA ASN A 129 -27.85 -6.16 4.67
C ASN A 129 -26.48 -6.85 4.52
N ASP A 130 -26.36 -7.85 3.64
CA ASP A 130 -25.07 -8.50 3.37
C ASP A 130 -24.04 -7.53 2.76
N HIS A 131 -24.45 -6.69 1.81
CA HIS A 131 -23.54 -5.69 1.23
C HIS A 131 -23.17 -4.59 2.24
N TYR A 132 -24.11 -4.17 3.09
CA TYR A 132 -23.81 -3.16 4.09
C TYR A 132 -22.81 -3.68 5.13
N GLU A 133 -23.02 -4.88 5.68
CA GLU A 133 -22.09 -5.45 6.67
C GLU A 133 -20.70 -5.73 6.09
N LYS A 134 -20.62 -6.18 4.82
CA LYS A 134 -19.32 -6.30 4.14
C LYS A 134 -18.64 -4.95 3.97
N ALA A 135 -19.39 -3.92 3.58
CA ALA A 135 -18.85 -2.57 3.47
C ALA A 135 -18.32 -2.05 4.80
N VAL A 136 -19.02 -2.29 5.92
CA VAL A 136 -18.59 -1.93 7.28
C VAL A 136 -17.25 -2.56 7.62
N VAL A 137 -17.12 -3.89 7.42
CA VAL A 137 -15.88 -4.62 7.70
C VAL A 137 -14.72 -4.06 6.88
N TYR A 138 -14.91 -3.92 5.57
CA TYR A 138 -13.86 -3.38 4.71
C TYR A 138 -13.51 -1.92 5.06
N PHE A 139 -14.51 -1.08 5.35
CA PHE A 139 -14.31 0.31 5.69
C PHE A 139 -13.45 0.45 6.95
N ASN A 140 -13.82 -0.25 8.01
CA ASN A 140 -13.14 -0.17 9.30
C ASN A 140 -11.74 -0.80 9.27
N ASN A 141 -11.52 -1.76 8.36
CA ASN A 141 -10.19 -2.29 8.05
C ASN A 141 -9.36 -1.38 7.12
N LYS A 142 -9.88 -0.19 6.76
CA LYS A 142 -9.27 0.77 5.81
C LYS A 142 -9.12 0.23 4.39
N GLU A 143 -9.83 -0.83 4.05
CA GLU A 143 -9.94 -1.40 2.70
C GLU A 143 -10.99 -0.64 1.88
N TYR A 144 -10.80 0.67 1.71
CA TYR A 144 -11.81 1.56 1.13
C TYR A 144 -12.28 1.15 -0.26
N LYS A 145 -11.38 0.60 -1.09
CA LYS A 145 -11.71 0.07 -2.42
C LYS A 145 -12.68 -1.11 -2.38
N ASN A 146 -12.51 -2.02 -1.42
CA ASN A 146 -13.44 -3.14 -1.26
C ASN A 146 -14.77 -2.64 -0.67
N SER A 147 -14.71 -1.70 0.26
CA SER A 147 -15.90 -1.07 0.84
C SER A 147 -16.74 -0.34 -0.22
N SER A 148 -16.12 0.44 -1.10
CA SER A 148 -16.80 1.22 -2.13
C SER A 148 -17.50 0.34 -3.16
N ILE A 149 -16.95 -0.83 -3.51
CA ILE A 149 -17.61 -1.82 -4.40
C ILE A 149 -18.96 -2.26 -3.80
N HIS A 150 -19.00 -2.52 -2.50
CA HIS A 150 -20.23 -2.92 -1.81
C HIS A 150 -21.20 -1.75 -1.63
N LEU A 151 -20.69 -0.58 -1.22
CA LEU A 151 -21.49 0.64 -1.05
C LEU A 151 -22.08 1.14 -2.36
N LYS A 152 -21.38 0.99 -3.49
CA LYS A 152 -21.89 1.38 -4.81
C LYS A 152 -23.16 0.61 -5.16
N LYS A 153 -23.19 -0.70 -4.89
CA LYS A 153 -24.40 -1.52 -5.10
C LYS A 153 -25.58 -1.03 -4.25
N LEU A 154 -25.30 -0.58 -3.02
CA LEU A 154 -26.31 -0.04 -2.12
C LEU A 154 -26.83 1.32 -2.58
N VAL A 155 -25.93 2.21 -3.00
CA VAL A 155 -26.29 3.52 -3.58
C VAL A 155 -27.10 3.34 -4.86
N ASP A 156 -26.74 2.40 -5.73
CA ASP A 156 -27.48 2.13 -6.97
C ASP A 156 -28.88 1.56 -6.71
N SER A 157 -29.01 0.75 -5.65
CA SER A 157 -30.29 0.15 -5.26
C SER A 157 -31.20 1.13 -4.52
N ILE A 158 -30.64 1.93 -3.61
CA ILE A 158 -31.38 2.89 -2.76
C ILE A 158 -30.65 4.25 -2.79
N PRO A 159 -30.73 4.99 -3.90
CA PRO A 159 -29.96 6.24 -4.09
C PRO A 159 -30.36 7.35 -3.13
N THR A 160 -31.53 7.27 -2.51
CA THR A 160 -32.01 8.23 -1.51
C THR A 160 -31.48 7.97 -0.10
N ASN A 161 -30.82 6.83 0.15
CA ASN A 161 -30.29 6.51 1.48
C ASN A 161 -29.02 7.34 1.74
N VAL A 162 -29.14 8.32 2.63
CA VAL A 162 -28.05 9.25 2.94
C VAL A 162 -26.86 8.55 3.61
N VAL A 163 -27.09 7.51 4.42
CA VAL A 163 -26.01 6.74 5.07
C VAL A 163 -25.14 6.06 4.01
N TYR A 164 -25.76 5.41 3.01
CA TYR A 164 -25.02 4.73 1.95
C TYR A 164 -24.23 5.72 1.10
N ASN A 165 -24.85 6.84 0.71
CA ASN A 165 -24.15 7.89 -0.03
C ASN A 165 -23.00 8.52 0.78
N TYR A 166 -23.20 8.71 2.08
CA TYR A 166 -22.18 9.27 2.97
C TYR A 166 -20.95 8.38 3.04
N TYR A 167 -21.13 7.11 3.43
CA TYR A 167 -20.01 6.18 3.52
C TYR A 167 -19.41 5.86 2.15
N TYR A 168 -20.19 5.88 1.06
CA TYR A 168 -19.63 5.74 -0.28
C TYR A 168 -18.71 6.90 -0.63
N GLY A 169 -19.12 8.15 -0.36
CA GLY A 169 -18.27 9.34 -0.52
C GLY A 169 -17.00 9.28 0.34
N LEU A 170 -17.08 8.76 1.57
CA LEU A 170 -15.91 8.56 2.42
C LEU A 170 -14.98 7.45 1.93
N SER A 171 -15.51 6.34 1.41
CA SER A 171 -14.68 5.30 0.80
C SER A 171 -13.95 5.82 -0.43
N LEU A 172 -14.63 6.57 -1.29
CA LEU A 172 -14.00 7.23 -2.44
C LEU A 172 -12.90 8.21 -2.00
N LEU A 173 -13.12 8.95 -0.90
CA LEU A 173 -12.11 9.82 -0.31
C LEU A 173 -10.89 9.02 0.20
N GLY A 174 -11.12 7.88 0.86
CA GLY A 174 -10.09 6.96 1.32
C GLY A 174 -9.29 6.32 0.16
N GLU A 175 -9.93 6.12 -0.99
CA GLU A 175 -9.30 5.70 -2.25
C GLU A 175 -8.55 6.82 -2.97
N GLN A 176 -8.58 8.05 -2.45
CA GLN A 176 -8.03 9.25 -3.10
C GLN A 176 -8.75 9.62 -4.41
N ASN A 177 -9.97 9.13 -4.62
CA ASN A 177 -10.83 9.54 -5.72
C ASN A 177 -11.64 10.79 -5.33
N TYR A 178 -10.91 11.90 -5.15
CA TYR A 178 -11.46 13.15 -4.59
C TYR A 178 -12.60 13.73 -5.43
N GLY A 179 -12.50 13.65 -6.75
CA GLY A 179 -13.51 14.20 -7.66
C GLY A 179 -14.85 13.49 -7.54
N GLU A 180 -14.86 12.16 -7.51
CA GLU A 180 -16.08 11.38 -7.34
C GLU A 180 -16.63 11.52 -5.90
N ALA A 181 -15.75 11.52 -4.89
CA ALA A 181 -16.12 11.74 -3.50
C ALA A 181 -16.90 13.05 -3.31
N LEU A 182 -16.46 14.14 -3.96
CA LEU A 182 -17.16 15.42 -3.94
C LEU A 182 -18.59 15.31 -4.47
N GLY A 183 -18.84 14.52 -5.51
CA GLY A 183 -20.19 14.32 -6.05
C GLY A 183 -21.21 13.87 -5.01
N PHE A 184 -20.79 13.09 -4.02
CA PHE A 184 -21.65 12.61 -2.93
C PHE A 184 -21.61 13.53 -1.70
N LEU A 185 -20.42 13.94 -1.27
CA LEU A 185 -20.23 14.70 -0.04
C LEU A 185 -20.84 16.11 -0.13
N LEU A 186 -20.81 16.74 -1.31
CA LEU A 186 -21.40 18.07 -1.49
C LEU A 186 -22.92 18.07 -1.33
N VAL A 187 -23.59 17.09 -1.93
CA VAL A 187 -25.05 16.95 -1.83
C VAL A 187 -25.48 16.75 -0.38
N ILE A 188 -24.72 15.97 0.40
CA ILE A 188 -25.00 15.72 1.81
C ILE A 188 -24.68 16.96 2.66
N GLY A 189 -23.56 17.64 2.37
CA GLY A 189 -23.12 18.84 3.08
C GLY A 189 -24.04 20.04 2.88
N ASP A 190 -24.69 20.15 1.72
CA ASP A 190 -25.67 21.20 1.43
C ASP A 190 -27.09 20.85 1.89
N GLY A 191 -27.30 19.62 2.38
CA GLY A 191 -28.58 19.15 2.92
C GLY A 191 -28.76 19.37 4.42
N THR A 192 -29.83 18.79 4.97
CA THR A 192 -30.18 18.87 6.41
C THR A 192 -29.85 17.59 7.18
N SER A 193 -28.99 16.74 6.63
CA SER A 193 -28.60 15.47 7.25
C SER A 193 -27.80 15.70 8.53
N VAL A 194 -27.85 14.74 9.46
CA VAL A 194 -26.94 14.70 10.62
C VAL A 194 -25.46 14.68 10.20
N PHE A 195 -25.17 14.19 8.99
CA PHE A 195 -23.83 14.16 8.41
C PHE A 195 -23.42 15.48 7.74
N ALA A 196 -24.28 16.50 7.63
CA ALA A 196 -24.00 17.68 6.80
C ALA A 196 -22.70 18.41 7.21
N ASN A 197 -22.46 18.59 8.51
CA ASN A 197 -21.24 19.22 9.00
C ASN A 197 -19.99 18.36 8.69
N GLU A 198 -20.07 17.04 8.89
CA GLU A 198 -18.97 16.13 8.59
C GLU A 198 -18.69 16.04 7.08
N ALA A 199 -19.75 15.98 6.26
CA ALA A 199 -19.64 15.95 4.82
C ALA A 199 -19.01 17.24 4.27
N ASN A 200 -19.33 18.42 4.83
CA ASN A 200 -18.63 19.66 4.49
C ASN A 200 -17.14 19.63 4.88
N TYR A 201 -16.80 19.06 6.04
CA TYR A 201 -15.40 18.87 6.44
C TYR A 201 -14.64 17.96 5.47
N TYR A 202 -15.19 16.79 5.14
CA TYR A 202 -14.54 15.85 4.23
C TYR A 202 -14.51 16.36 2.78
N ALA A 203 -15.52 17.11 2.34
CA ALA A 203 -15.49 17.82 1.06
C ALA A 203 -14.40 18.90 1.03
N ALA A 204 -14.25 19.67 2.12
CA ALA A 204 -13.15 20.64 2.23
C ALA A 204 -11.80 19.95 2.14
N ALA A 205 -11.65 18.79 2.79
CA ALA A 205 -10.43 18.00 2.74
C ALA A 205 -10.16 17.45 1.33
N ALA A 206 -11.20 17.03 0.60
CA ALA A 206 -11.09 16.63 -0.80
C ALA A 206 -10.66 17.79 -1.71
N TYR A 207 -11.28 18.97 -1.58
CA TYR A 207 -10.88 20.17 -2.31
C TYR A 207 -9.44 20.59 -1.99
N PHE A 208 -9.04 20.53 -0.72
CA PHE A 208 -7.68 20.80 -0.30
C PHE A 208 -6.66 19.86 -1.00
N LYS A 209 -6.99 18.57 -1.12
CA LYS A 209 -6.18 17.60 -1.86
C LYS A 209 -6.15 17.82 -3.37
N LEU A 210 -7.16 18.50 -3.91
CA LEU A 210 -7.23 18.96 -5.29
C LEU A 210 -6.65 20.36 -5.50
N GLU A 211 -6.02 20.94 -4.46
CA GLU A 211 -5.44 22.29 -4.46
C GLU A 211 -6.45 23.43 -4.69
N ASP A 212 -7.75 23.13 -4.52
CA ASP A 212 -8.84 24.09 -4.64
C ASP A 212 -9.13 24.75 -3.28
N MET A 213 -8.25 25.67 -2.92
CA MET A 213 -8.28 26.37 -1.63
C MET A 213 -9.55 27.21 -1.43
N VAL A 214 -10.08 27.79 -2.50
CA VAL A 214 -11.27 28.65 -2.47
C VAL A 214 -12.49 27.81 -2.08
N ASN A 215 -12.71 26.68 -2.75
CA ASN A 215 -13.83 25.81 -2.42
C ASN A 215 -13.61 25.09 -1.08
N ALA A 216 -12.38 24.74 -0.72
CA ALA A 216 -12.08 24.18 0.61
C ALA A 216 -12.50 25.14 1.74
N GLN A 217 -12.09 26.42 1.66
CA GLN A 217 -12.50 27.44 2.63
C GLN A 217 -14.01 27.64 2.66
N ALA A 218 -14.66 27.70 1.50
CA ALA A 218 -16.11 27.84 1.41
C ALA A 218 -16.87 26.71 2.11
N ARG A 219 -16.35 25.47 2.04
CA ARG A 219 -16.94 24.32 2.74
C ARG A 219 -16.69 24.36 4.24
N ILE A 220 -15.50 24.77 4.70
CA ILE A 220 -15.20 24.92 6.14
C ILE A 220 -16.13 25.94 6.79
N ASN A 221 -16.39 27.07 6.11
CA ASN A 221 -17.25 28.14 6.63
C ASN A 221 -18.73 27.72 6.80
N LYS A 222 -19.15 26.61 6.20
CA LYS A 222 -20.49 26.03 6.40
C LYS A 222 -20.60 25.17 7.66
N ILE A 223 -19.48 24.81 8.29
CA ILE A 223 -19.47 23.96 9.47
C ILE A 223 -19.89 24.77 10.69
N GLN A 224 -20.94 24.32 11.38
CA GLN A 224 -21.44 24.97 12.59
C GLN A 224 -20.44 24.84 13.74
N GLU A 225 -20.28 25.89 14.56
CA GLU A 225 -19.35 25.91 15.71
C GLU A 225 -19.61 24.82 16.74
N THR A 226 -20.87 24.40 16.88
CA THR A 226 -21.30 23.33 17.78
C THR A 226 -20.92 21.93 17.29
N SER A 227 -20.48 21.80 16.04
CA SER A 227 -20.11 20.53 15.44
C SER A 227 -18.78 19.99 16.00
N LYS A 228 -18.71 18.67 16.18
CA LYS A 228 -17.47 17.98 16.60
C LYS A 228 -16.32 18.20 15.62
N VAL A 229 -16.61 18.37 14.32
CA VAL A 229 -15.60 18.59 13.27
C VAL A 229 -15.21 20.06 13.11
N TYR A 230 -15.84 21.00 13.82
CA TYR A 230 -15.54 22.43 13.68
C TYR A 230 -14.05 22.73 13.94
N LYS A 231 -13.50 22.20 15.04
CA LYS A 231 -12.07 22.35 15.37
C LYS A 231 -11.17 21.83 14.26
N LYS A 232 -11.47 20.63 13.73
CA LYS A 232 -10.74 20.03 12.60
C LYS A 232 -10.83 20.90 11.34
N GLY A 233 -11.99 21.51 11.08
CA GLY A 233 -12.18 22.47 9.98
C GLY A 233 -11.33 23.72 10.14
N GLN A 234 -11.28 24.32 11.34
CA GLN A 234 -10.43 25.48 11.62
C GLN A 234 -8.94 25.17 11.51
N GLU A 235 -8.51 23.98 11.93
CA GLU A 235 -7.13 23.51 11.72
C GLU A 235 -6.77 23.34 10.25
N LEU A 236 -7.73 22.88 9.43
CA LEU A 236 -7.55 22.80 7.99
C LEU A 236 -7.49 24.19 7.36
N LEU A 237 -8.32 25.14 7.82
CA LEU A 237 -8.33 26.51 7.33
C LEU A 237 -6.98 27.21 7.53
N ARG A 238 -6.35 27.03 8.70
CA ARG A 238 -5.00 27.56 8.97
C ARG A 238 -3.89 27.03 8.07
N LYS A 239 -4.12 25.95 7.34
CA LYS A 239 -3.17 25.39 6.37
C LYS A 239 -3.43 25.88 4.95
N ILE A 240 -4.61 26.46 4.72
CA ILE A 240 -5.01 27.05 3.44
C ILE A 240 -4.50 28.49 3.34
N GLU A 241 -4.53 29.22 4.46
CA GLU A 241 -3.97 30.57 4.64
C GLU A 241 -2.44 30.58 4.65
#